data_AF-A0AA39IN73-F1
#
_entry.id   AF-A0AA39IN73-F1
#
_cell.length_a   1.000
_cell.length_b   1.000
_cell.length_c   1.000
_cell.angle_alpha   90.00
_cell.angle_beta   90.00
_cell.angle_gamma   90.00
#
_symmetry.space_group_name_H-M   'P 1'
#
loop_
_entity.id
_entity.type
_entity.pdbx_description
1 polymer ?
#
loop_
_entity_poly.entity_id
_entity_poly.type
_entity_poly.pdbx_seq_one_letter_code
_entity_poly.pdbx_strand_id
1 'polypeptide(L)'
;MDEDELEMLSEARVRFTNTQGKKAKRKAREKQLADARRMASLQKRRELHADGIVVGDGGYRSVRAASPSRVQQEAENFLALQNVETLKGGLNTPLHDLRLNSALPQKQVVATPNTLNINNEGVIKNVKEELRKALGSLPNPKNDYQLLLPEGEEESDEQPDAEEEWVEDASDAAKARARARALKRIEERKLRTQAFQRNLPRPAKLNEQCTKKATNKADMSVRTRSEQRKVQPPGHSLASKSDGSPFLTVPSKFGRLSARKTAKMEKQLKVKLGEYTNIANGLTKKLTDLQSERTSLSMELDTFKNLAVHANKSIAKRVHKLTLDIEKQHERERKLQKKYGALQYTICKS
;
A
#
# COMPACT_ATOMS: atom_id res chain seq x y z
N MET A 1 -10.42 -29.72 34.79
CA MET A 1 -9.91 -28.39 34.43
C MET A 1 -10.48 -28.09 33.08
N ASP A 2 -11.47 -27.22 33.05
CA ASP A 2 -12.11 -26.81 31.80
C ASP A 2 -11.16 -25.93 30.98
N GLU A 3 -11.42 -25.76 29.68
CA GLU A 3 -10.53 -24.99 28.78
C GLU A 3 -10.32 -23.55 29.27
N ASP A 4 -11.39 -22.95 29.81
CA ASP A 4 -11.36 -21.62 30.42
C ASP A 4 -10.45 -21.56 31.67
N GLU A 5 -10.40 -22.63 32.48
CA GLU A 5 -9.53 -22.70 33.66
C GLU A 5 -8.06 -22.85 33.28
N LEU A 6 -7.79 -23.62 32.22
CA LEU A 6 -6.43 -23.78 31.67
C LEU A 6 -5.93 -22.47 31.05
N GLU A 7 -6.78 -21.75 30.31
CA GLU A 7 -6.45 -20.44 29.77
C GLU A 7 -6.16 -19.44 30.89
N MET A 8 -7.01 -19.40 31.92
CA MET A 8 -6.84 -18.54 33.09
C MET A 8 -5.54 -18.82 33.85
N LEU A 9 -5.20 -20.09 34.09
CA LEU A 9 -3.95 -20.49 34.75
C LEU A 9 -2.72 -20.17 33.89
N SER A 10 -2.82 -20.34 32.57
CA SER A 10 -1.74 -19.99 31.65
C SER A 10 -1.48 -18.48 31.62
N GLU A 11 -2.53 -17.67 31.61
CA GLU A 11 -2.43 -16.21 31.66
C GLU A 11 -1.86 -15.76 33.00
N ALA A 12 -2.31 -16.33 34.11
CA ALA A 12 -1.79 -16.05 35.44
C ALA A 12 -0.28 -16.33 35.51
N ARG A 13 0.18 -17.49 35.00
CA ARG A 13 1.62 -17.83 34.93
C ARG A 13 2.41 -16.84 34.09
N VAL A 14 1.89 -16.42 32.94
CA VAL A 14 2.53 -15.43 32.06
C VAL A 14 2.60 -14.06 32.74
N ARG A 15 1.56 -13.64 33.47
CA ARG A 15 1.57 -12.37 34.21
C ARG A 15 2.55 -12.39 35.38
N PHE A 16 2.63 -13.48 36.14
CA PHE A 16 3.57 -13.62 37.26
C PHE A 16 5.04 -13.60 36.83
N THR A 17 5.38 -14.21 35.70
CA THR A 17 6.76 -14.27 35.19
C THR A 17 7.20 -12.99 34.48
N ASN A 18 6.25 -12.17 34.00
CA ASN A 18 6.53 -10.92 33.30
C ASN A 18 6.82 -9.77 34.27
N THR A 19 8.10 -9.61 34.62
CA THR A 19 8.57 -8.49 35.46
C THR A 19 9.02 -7.26 34.66
N GLN A 20 9.14 -7.38 33.33
CA GLN A 20 9.69 -6.33 32.47
C GLN A 20 8.62 -5.45 31.81
N GLY A 21 8.75 -4.13 31.97
CA GLY A 21 7.92 -3.13 31.28
C GLY A 21 8.20 -3.03 29.77
N LYS A 22 7.33 -2.30 29.05
CA LYS A 22 7.41 -2.13 27.58
C LYS A 22 8.78 -1.64 27.09
N LYS A 23 9.41 -0.70 27.79
CA LYS A 23 10.72 -0.14 27.43
C LYS A 23 11.85 -1.17 27.56
N ALA A 24 11.83 -2.00 28.61
CA ALA A 24 12.81 -3.06 28.82
C ALA A 24 12.68 -4.14 27.73
N LYS A 25 11.46 -4.59 27.43
CA LYS A 25 11.18 -5.54 26.34
C LYS A 25 11.64 -5.01 24.98
N ARG A 26 11.38 -3.73 24.69
CA ARG A 26 11.86 -3.07 23.45
C ARG A 26 13.39 -3.03 23.38
N LYS A 27 14.07 -2.65 24.47
CA LYS A 27 15.53 -2.57 24.53
C LYS A 27 16.18 -3.95 24.39
N ALA A 28 15.60 -4.99 24.95
CA ALA A 28 16.05 -6.36 24.78
C ALA A 28 15.94 -6.82 23.32
N ARG A 29 14.80 -6.55 22.67
CA ARG A 29 14.61 -6.84 21.23
C ARG A 29 15.58 -6.04 20.35
N GLU A 30 15.79 -4.77 20.67
CA GLU A 30 16.73 -3.91 19.95
C GLU A 30 18.18 -4.40 20.09
N LYS A 31 18.57 -4.86 21.28
CA LYS A 31 19.88 -5.50 21.50
C LYS A 31 20.04 -6.76 20.66
N GLN A 32 19.06 -7.65 20.65
CA GLN A 32 19.09 -8.86 19.80
C GLN A 32 19.21 -8.52 18.31
N LEU A 33 18.47 -7.51 17.84
CA LEU A 33 18.56 -7.05 16.45
C LEU A 33 19.91 -6.40 16.15
N ALA A 34 20.50 -5.67 17.10
CA ALA A 34 21.83 -5.09 16.97
C ALA A 34 22.91 -6.16 16.90
N ASP A 35 22.83 -7.19 17.75
CA ASP A 35 23.74 -8.34 17.74
C ASP A 35 23.61 -9.13 16.43
N ALA A 36 22.38 -9.36 15.94
CA ALA A 36 22.13 -9.99 14.65
C ALA A 36 22.71 -9.18 13.48
N ARG A 37 22.51 -7.85 13.47
CA ARG A 37 23.12 -6.96 12.47
C ARG A 37 24.64 -6.99 12.52
N ARG A 38 25.22 -6.97 13.73
CA ARG A 38 26.67 -7.06 13.92
C ARG A 38 27.22 -8.37 13.38
N MET A 39 26.56 -9.50 13.65
CA MET A 39 26.96 -10.81 13.14
C MET A 39 26.88 -10.87 11.61
N ALA A 40 25.81 -10.34 11.02
CA ALA A 40 25.66 -10.27 9.56
C ALA A 40 26.73 -9.38 8.90
N SER A 41 27.01 -8.20 9.46
CA SER A 41 28.08 -7.32 8.99
C SER A 41 29.46 -7.95 9.14
N LEU A 42 29.71 -8.67 10.23
CA LEU A 42 30.96 -9.42 10.44
C LEU A 42 31.10 -10.56 9.43
N GLN A 43 30.02 -11.31 9.16
CA GLN A 43 30.03 -12.36 8.14
C GLN A 43 30.37 -11.77 6.77
N LYS A 44 29.70 -10.68 6.37
CA LYS A 44 30.01 -9.98 5.10
C LYS A 44 31.44 -9.48 5.02
N ARG A 45 31.97 -8.94 6.13
CA ARG A 45 33.37 -8.50 6.20
C ARG A 45 34.35 -9.67 6.10
N ARG A 46 34.03 -10.81 6.71
CA ARG A 46 34.82 -12.04 6.61
C ARG A 46 34.82 -12.59 5.19
N GLU A 47 33.68 -12.62 4.51
CA GLU A 47 33.55 -13.01 3.10
C GLU A 47 34.42 -12.10 2.22
N LEU A 48 34.28 -10.78 2.34
CA LEU A 48 35.08 -9.81 1.59
C LEU A 48 36.58 -9.92 1.88
N HIS A 49 36.97 -10.14 3.13
CA HIS A 49 38.37 -10.34 3.51
C HIS A 49 38.94 -11.66 2.99
N ALA A 50 38.14 -12.75 2.97
CA ALA A 50 38.53 -14.02 2.37
C ALA A 50 38.76 -13.87 0.86
N ASP A 51 37.95 -13.03 0.19
CA ASP A 51 38.10 -12.66 -1.21
C ASP A 51 39.22 -11.62 -1.45
N GLY A 52 39.93 -11.19 -0.40
CA GLY A 52 41.03 -10.22 -0.48
C GLY A 52 40.60 -8.77 -0.69
N ILE A 53 39.31 -8.46 -0.56
CA ILE A 53 38.74 -7.12 -0.72
C ILE A 53 38.73 -6.41 0.65
N VAL A 54 39.70 -5.53 0.88
CA VAL A 54 39.76 -4.69 2.08
C VAL A 54 38.82 -3.50 1.94
N VAL A 55 37.58 -3.64 2.44
CA VAL A 55 36.64 -2.53 2.56
C VAL A 55 36.91 -1.80 3.88
N GLY A 56 37.45 -0.57 3.79
CA GLY A 56 37.64 0.28 4.97
C GLY A 56 36.30 0.67 5.59
N ASP A 57 36.14 0.44 6.89
CA ASP A 57 35.02 1.00 7.65
C ASP A 57 35.13 2.54 7.56
N GLY A 58 34.12 3.20 7.00
CA GLY A 58 34.08 4.65 6.73
C GLY A 58 34.03 5.56 7.97
N GLY A 59 34.69 5.19 9.07
CA GLY A 59 34.93 6.04 10.22
C GLY A 59 36.30 6.71 10.15
N TYR A 60 36.35 8.01 10.40
CA TYR A 60 37.58 8.81 10.38
C TYR A 60 38.72 8.19 11.21
N ARG A 61 39.81 7.80 10.51
CA ARG A 61 41.21 7.51 10.91
C ARG A 61 41.47 6.74 12.23
N SER A 62 42.14 5.59 12.10
CA SER A 62 43.37 5.29 12.86
C SER A 62 44.15 4.14 12.22
N VAL A 63 45.44 4.13 12.51
CA VAL A 63 46.59 3.40 11.95
C VAL A 63 46.37 1.89 11.80
N ARG A 64 46.91 1.32 10.71
CA ARG A 64 47.01 -0.13 10.46
C ARG A 64 47.62 -0.83 11.68
N ALA A 65 46.83 -1.64 12.38
CA ALA A 65 47.38 -2.70 13.22
C ALA A 65 47.83 -3.84 12.30
N ALA A 66 49.05 -4.32 12.51
CA ALA A 66 49.60 -5.46 11.80
C ALA A 66 48.66 -6.67 11.96
N SER A 67 48.33 -7.30 10.83
CA SER A 67 47.57 -8.55 10.78
C SER A 67 48.22 -9.61 11.69
N PRO A 68 47.45 -10.29 12.57
CA PRO A 68 47.99 -11.37 13.38
C PRO A 68 48.52 -12.48 12.48
N SER A 69 49.65 -13.08 12.85
CA SER A 69 50.27 -14.14 12.06
C SER A 69 49.35 -15.36 12.00
N ARG A 70 49.42 -16.12 10.89
CA ARG A 70 48.70 -17.38 10.68
C ARG A 70 48.76 -18.31 11.90
N VAL A 71 49.91 -18.31 12.58
CA VAL A 71 50.19 -19.10 13.79
C VAL A 71 49.37 -18.63 14.99
N GLN A 72 49.17 -17.32 15.17
CA GLN A 72 48.32 -16.79 16.25
C GLN A 72 46.84 -17.13 16.02
N GLN A 73 46.40 -17.05 14.76
CA GLN A 73 45.02 -17.40 14.39
C GLN A 73 44.74 -18.90 14.56
N GLU A 74 45.72 -19.75 14.25
CA GLU A 74 45.60 -21.18 14.46
C GLU A 74 45.64 -21.55 15.95
N ALA A 75 46.49 -20.90 16.75
CA ALA A 75 46.52 -21.09 18.21
C ALA A 75 45.20 -20.69 18.90
N GLU A 76 44.59 -19.57 18.49
CA GLU A 76 43.26 -19.18 18.99
C GLU A 76 42.16 -20.17 18.60
N ASN A 77 42.19 -20.70 17.37
CA ASN A 77 41.24 -21.72 16.94
C ASN A 77 41.37 -23.02 17.75
N PHE A 78 42.59 -23.44 18.09
CA PHE A 78 42.80 -24.62 18.95
C PHE A 78 42.28 -24.41 20.37
N LEU A 79 42.53 -23.24 20.98
CA LEU A 79 41.98 -22.89 22.30
C LEU A 79 40.45 -22.80 22.30
N ALA A 80 39.86 -22.26 21.22
CA ALA A 80 38.41 -22.16 21.07
C ALA A 80 37.73 -23.53 20.93
N LEU A 81 38.38 -24.49 20.28
CA LEU A 81 37.87 -25.86 20.13
C LEU A 81 38.03 -26.70 21.40
N GLN A 82 38.98 -26.35 22.27
CA GLN A 82 39.23 -27.06 23.52
C GLN A 82 38.13 -26.82 24.59
N ASN A 83 37.37 -25.73 24.44
CA ASN A 83 36.31 -25.33 25.39
C ASN A 83 34.88 -25.64 24.90
N VAL A 84 34.71 -26.37 23.79
CA VAL A 84 33.38 -26.78 23.33
C VAL A 84 33.09 -28.19 23.86
N GLU A 85 32.18 -28.25 24.83
CA GLU A 85 31.53 -29.51 25.23
C GLU A 85 30.92 -30.18 24.00
N THR A 86 31.50 -31.30 23.58
CA THR A 86 30.87 -32.17 22.59
C THR A 86 29.61 -32.77 23.18
N LEU A 87 28.55 -32.84 22.35
CA LEU A 87 27.31 -33.59 22.54
C LEU A 87 26.19 -32.86 23.33
N LYS A 88 25.17 -32.33 22.62
CA LYS A 88 23.75 -32.77 22.67
C LYS A 88 22.92 -32.07 21.57
N GLY A 89 22.42 -32.87 20.61
CA GLY A 89 21.18 -32.68 19.86
C GLY A 89 20.84 -31.31 19.25
N GLY A 90 21.11 -31.14 17.96
CA GLY A 90 20.48 -30.10 17.15
C GLY A 90 18.99 -30.41 16.91
N LEU A 91 18.15 -29.39 17.06
CA LEU A 91 16.69 -29.43 16.89
C LEU A 91 16.28 -29.77 15.45
N ASN A 92 15.37 -30.74 15.32
CA ASN A 92 14.69 -31.12 14.09
C ASN A 92 14.00 -29.93 13.41
N THR A 93 14.18 -29.80 12.10
CA THR A 93 13.35 -28.96 11.22
C THR A 93 11.89 -29.44 11.28
N PRO A 94 10.89 -28.57 11.52
CA PRO A 94 9.50 -29.00 11.60
C PRO A 94 8.96 -29.44 10.24
N LEU A 95 8.29 -30.59 10.25
CA LEU A 95 7.64 -31.25 9.13
C LEU A 95 6.41 -30.43 8.67
N HIS A 96 6.33 -30.12 7.38
CA HIS A 96 5.17 -29.43 6.81
C HIS A 96 3.98 -30.39 6.70
N ASP A 97 2.85 -29.99 7.28
CA ASP A 97 1.59 -30.73 7.25
C ASP A 97 0.98 -30.69 5.82
N LEU A 98 0.98 -31.85 5.15
CA LEU A 98 0.42 -32.00 3.82
C LEU A 98 -1.11 -32.02 3.91
N ARG A 99 -1.76 -30.96 3.42
CA ARG A 99 -3.22 -30.94 3.21
C ARG A 99 -3.62 -31.90 2.08
N LEU A 100 -3.84 -33.16 2.43
CA LEU A 100 -4.37 -34.24 1.58
C LEU A 100 -5.91 -34.21 1.50
N ASN A 101 -6.49 -33.08 1.08
CA ASN A 101 -7.95 -32.96 0.86
C ASN A 101 -8.31 -32.69 -0.61
N SER A 102 -7.66 -33.36 -1.57
CA SER A 102 -7.95 -33.15 -3.00
C SER A 102 -8.07 -34.43 -3.85
N ALA A 103 -8.15 -35.62 -3.25
CA ALA A 103 -8.16 -36.88 -4.00
C ALA A 103 -9.44 -37.72 -3.83
N LEU A 104 -10.57 -37.12 -3.43
CA LEU A 104 -11.88 -37.79 -3.41
C LEU A 104 -12.96 -36.91 -4.06
N PRO A 105 -13.79 -37.45 -4.98
CA PRO A 105 -14.91 -36.71 -5.53
C PRO A 105 -16.00 -36.49 -4.47
N GLN A 106 -16.33 -35.23 -4.18
CA GLN A 106 -17.41 -34.90 -3.25
C GLN A 106 -18.77 -35.14 -3.92
N LYS A 107 -19.63 -35.88 -3.22
CA LYS A 107 -21.00 -36.26 -3.60
C LYS A 107 -21.85 -34.99 -3.81
N GLN A 108 -22.32 -34.76 -5.03
CA GLN A 108 -23.35 -33.76 -5.32
C GLN A 108 -24.69 -34.20 -4.74
N VAL A 109 -25.24 -33.39 -3.84
CA VAL A 109 -26.62 -33.53 -3.38
C VAL A 109 -27.51 -32.83 -4.41
N VAL A 110 -28.26 -33.62 -5.18
CA VAL A 110 -29.32 -33.12 -6.06
C VAL A 110 -30.51 -32.71 -5.20
N ALA A 111 -30.80 -31.41 -5.14
CA ALA A 111 -32.02 -30.89 -4.55
C ALA A 111 -33.11 -30.81 -5.63
N THR A 112 -34.30 -31.30 -5.30
CA THR A 112 -35.52 -31.21 -6.11
C THR A 112 -35.86 -29.74 -6.44
N PRO A 113 -36.41 -29.45 -7.63
CA PRO A 113 -36.64 -28.07 -8.06
C PRO A 113 -37.87 -27.49 -7.35
N ASN A 114 -37.63 -26.67 -6.33
CA ASN A 114 -38.64 -25.78 -5.77
C ASN A 114 -38.97 -24.68 -6.79
N THR A 115 -40.21 -24.65 -7.27
CA THR A 115 -40.68 -23.84 -8.41
C THR A 115 -40.93 -22.37 -8.12
N LEU A 116 -40.39 -21.79 -7.04
CA LEU A 116 -40.55 -20.35 -6.75
C LEU A 116 -39.29 -19.80 -6.08
N ASN A 117 -38.24 -19.56 -6.86
CA ASN A 117 -37.06 -18.83 -6.40
C ASN A 117 -37.24 -17.33 -6.68
N ILE A 118 -37.92 -16.65 -5.77
CA ILE A 118 -38.28 -15.22 -5.80
C ILE A 118 -37.05 -14.29 -5.58
N ASN A 119 -35.85 -14.87 -5.43
CA ASN A 119 -34.63 -14.15 -5.04
C ASN A 119 -33.70 -13.80 -6.21
N ASN A 120 -34.07 -14.12 -7.45
CA ASN A 120 -33.30 -13.76 -8.64
C ASN A 120 -33.84 -12.45 -9.25
N GLU A 121 -33.29 -11.31 -8.82
CA GLU A 121 -33.65 -9.97 -9.33
C GLU A 121 -33.55 -9.85 -10.86
N GLY A 122 -32.73 -10.69 -11.52
CA GLY A 122 -32.61 -10.71 -12.98
C GLY A 122 -33.85 -11.27 -13.69
N VAL A 123 -34.48 -12.31 -13.15
CA VAL A 123 -35.66 -12.96 -13.75
C VAL A 123 -36.89 -12.07 -13.61
N ILE A 124 -37.04 -11.39 -12.46
CA ILE A 124 -38.15 -10.45 -12.20
C ILE A 124 -38.09 -9.25 -13.15
N LYS A 125 -36.89 -8.78 -13.52
CA LYS A 125 -36.74 -7.68 -14.49
C LYS A 125 -37.19 -8.09 -15.89
N ASN A 126 -36.82 -9.29 -16.32
CA ASN A 126 -37.21 -9.80 -17.64
C ASN A 126 -38.73 -9.99 -17.74
N VAL A 127 -39.36 -10.59 -16.73
CA VAL A 127 -40.83 -10.77 -16.68
C VAL A 127 -41.55 -9.42 -16.64
N LYS A 128 -41.01 -8.44 -15.90
CA LYS A 128 -41.58 -7.09 -15.83
C LYS A 128 -41.44 -6.32 -17.14
N GLU A 129 -40.34 -6.51 -17.87
CA GLU A 129 -40.14 -5.91 -19.19
C GLU A 129 -41.03 -6.56 -20.25
N GLU A 130 -41.23 -7.88 -20.18
CA GLU A 130 -42.18 -8.62 -21.02
C GLU A 130 -43.62 -8.14 -20.78
N LEU A 131 -44.05 -8.04 -19.51
CA LEU A 131 -45.37 -7.50 -19.16
C LEU A 131 -45.55 -6.05 -19.59
N ARG A 132 -44.52 -5.21 -19.49
CA ARG A 132 -44.59 -3.82 -19.96
C ARG A 132 -44.68 -3.71 -21.48
N LYS A 133 -44.01 -4.58 -22.22
CA LYS A 133 -44.15 -4.64 -23.69
C LYS A 133 -45.55 -5.11 -24.08
N ALA A 134 -46.09 -6.13 -23.39
CA ALA A 134 -47.43 -6.64 -23.64
C ALA A 134 -48.55 -5.64 -23.27
N LEU A 135 -48.38 -4.86 -22.19
CA LEU A 135 -49.35 -3.84 -21.80
C LEU A 135 -49.20 -2.54 -22.60
N GLY A 136 -48.00 -2.24 -23.10
CA GLY A 136 -47.74 -1.08 -23.97
C GLY A 136 -48.21 -1.25 -25.42
N SER A 137 -48.50 -2.49 -25.85
CA SER A 137 -49.14 -2.76 -27.15
C SER A 137 -50.66 -2.56 -27.13
N LEU A 138 -51.26 -2.27 -25.98
CA LEU A 138 -52.68 -1.89 -25.94
C LEU A 138 -52.86 -0.46 -26.46
N PRO A 139 -53.82 -0.23 -27.37
CA PRO A 139 -54.15 1.12 -27.82
C PRO A 139 -54.67 1.95 -26.66
N ASN A 140 -54.28 3.24 -26.62
CA ASN A 140 -54.67 4.15 -25.54
C ASN A 140 -56.21 4.21 -25.43
N PRO A 141 -56.77 4.13 -24.21
CA PRO A 141 -58.20 4.18 -24.01
C PRO A 141 -58.74 5.53 -24.46
N LYS A 142 -59.65 5.53 -25.44
CA LYS A 142 -60.42 6.70 -25.84
C LYS A 142 -61.73 6.69 -25.04
N ASN A 143 -61.77 7.48 -23.99
CA ASN A 143 -62.99 7.74 -23.23
C ASN A 143 -63.65 8.98 -23.84
N ASP A 144 -64.40 8.78 -24.93
CA ASP A 144 -65.20 9.82 -25.57
C ASP A 144 -66.64 9.70 -25.06
N TYR A 145 -66.97 10.41 -23.97
CA TYR A 145 -68.35 10.58 -23.52
C TYR A 145 -68.76 12.03 -23.77
N GLN A 146 -69.61 12.26 -24.77
CA GLN A 146 -70.33 13.52 -24.90
C GLN A 146 -71.51 13.49 -23.92
N LEU A 147 -71.44 14.30 -22.86
CA LEU A 147 -72.65 14.65 -22.12
C LEU A 147 -73.48 15.56 -23.03
N LEU A 148 -74.50 14.99 -23.65
CA LEU A 148 -75.60 15.75 -24.21
C LEU A 148 -76.44 16.25 -23.03
N LEU A 149 -76.36 17.54 -22.74
CA LEU A 149 -77.34 18.23 -21.92
C LEU A 149 -78.59 18.40 -22.79
N PRO A 150 -79.74 17.76 -22.48
CA PRO A 150 -80.94 17.92 -23.29
C PRO A 150 -81.42 19.38 -23.21
N GLU A 151 -81.46 20.07 -24.35
CA GLU A 151 -82.13 21.36 -24.47
C GLU A 151 -83.64 21.14 -24.57
N GLY A 152 -84.34 21.41 -23.47
CA GLY A 152 -85.75 21.83 -23.47
C GLY A 152 -86.78 20.77 -23.14
N GLU A 153 -87.19 20.72 -21.86
CA GLU A 153 -88.61 20.65 -21.45
C GLU A 153 -88.76 21.48 -20.16
N GLU A 154 -89.73 22.40 -20.18
CA GLU A 154 -90.11 23.27 -19.07
C GLU A 154 -90.99 22.50 -18.06
N GLU A 155 -90.98 22.99 -16.81
CA GLU A 155 -91.95 22.76 -15.73
C GLU A 155 -92.01 21.38 -15.04
N SER A 156 -91.42 21.31 -13.85
CA SER A 156 -92.20 21.10 -12.60
C SER A 156 -91.32 21.31 -11.36
N ASP A 157 -91.87 21.98 -10.35
CA ASP A 157 -91.24 22.37 -9.08
C ASP A 157 -90.59 21.22 -8.29
N GLU A 158 -89.25 21.21 -8.17
CA GLU A 158 -88.55 20.56 -7.05
C GLU A 158 -87.35 21.43 -6.61
N GLN A 159 -87.26 21.69 -5.30
CA GLN A 159 -86.17 22.44 -4.67
C GLN A 159 -84.81 21.79 -4.98
N PRO A 160 -83.74 22.54 -5.30
CA PRO A 160 -82.41 21.95 -5.37
C PRO A 160 -81.97 21.54 -3.96
N ASP A 161 -81.82 20.23 -3.76
CA ASP A 161 -81.17 19.64 -2.61
C ASP A 161 -79.80 20.30 -2.36
N ALA A 162 -79.54 20.62 -1.10
CA ALA A 162 -78.33 21.30 -0.65
C ALA A 162 -77.06 20.60 -1.17
N GLU A 163 -76.11 21.39 -1.68
CA GLU A 163 -74.74 20.95 -1.90
C GLU A 163 -74.23 20.30 -0.60
N GLU A 164 -74.02 18.99 -0.59
CA GLU A 164 -73.36 18.30 0.51
C GLU A 164 -71.91 18.81 0.62
N GLU A 165 -71.71 19.84 1.44
CA GLU A 165 -70.41 20.26 1.94
C GLU A 165 -69.76 19.02 2.57
N TRP A 166 -68.74 18.47 1.91
CA TRP A 166 -67.97 17.33 2.41
C TRP A 166 -67.42 17.68 3.80
N VAL A 167 -68.06 17.14 4.85
CA VAL A 167 -67.61 17.29 6.23
C VAL A 167 -66.35 16.43 6.39
N GLU A 168 -65.17 17.06 6.38
CA GLU A 168 -63.93 16.38 6.72
C GLU A 168 -64.05 15.74 8.12
N ASP A 169 -63.87 14.42 8.20
CA ASP A 169 -63.81 13.70 9.48
C ASP A 169 -62.84 14.41 10.43
N ALA A 170 -63.22 14.59 11.69
CA ALA A 170 -62.43 15.34 12.68
C ALA A 170 -60.96 14.85 12.81
N SER A 171 -60.73 13.58 12.48
CA SER A 171 -59.41 12.94 12.35
C SER A 171 -58.54 13.59 11.26
N ASP A 172 -59.12 13.86 10.10
CA ASP A 172 -58.38 14.29 8.91
C ASP A 172 -58.12 15.80 8.93
N ALA A 173 -59.07 16.58 9.45
CA ALA A 173 -58.85 17.99 9.77
C ALA A 173 -57.71 18.16 10.81
N ALA A 174 -57.64 17.30 11.82
CA ALA A 174 -56.56 17.30 12.82
C ALA A 174 -55.20 16.95 12.20
N LYS A 175 -55.15 15.93 11.32
CA LYS A 175 -53.93 15.56 10.58
C LYS A 175 -53.48 16.67 9.64
N ALA A 176 -54.40 17.31 8.92
CA ALA A 176 -54.09 18.43 8.01
C ALA A 176 -53.52 19.63 8.78
N ARG A 177 -54.15 20.01 9.90
CA ARG A 177 -53.65 21.07 10.79
C ARG A 177 -52.28 20.72 11.38
N ALA A 178 -52.05 19.47 11.77
CA ALA A 178 -50.75 19.02 12.27
C ALA A 178 -49.66 19.07 11.20
N ARG A 179 -49.96 18.65 9.96
CA ARG A 179 -49.07 18.73 8.80
C ARG A 179 -48.74 20.19 8.45
N ALA A 180 -49.73 21.08 8.42
CA ALA A 180 -49.53 22.50 8.16
C ALA A 180 -48.64 23.17 9.23
N ARG A 181 -48.83 22.85 10.51
CA ARG A 181 -47.96 23.34 11.60
C ARG A 181 -46.53 22.81 11.48
N ALA A 182 -46.36 21.55 11.09
CA ALA A 182 -45.03 20.95 10.88
C ALA A 182 -44.29 21.61 9.70
N LEU A 183 -44.98 21.87 8.59
CA LEU A 183 -44.41 22.56 7.43
C LEU A 183 -43.99 23.99 7.76
N LYS A 184 -44.85 24.77 8.43
CA LYS A 184 -44.49 26.11 8.92
C LYS A 184 -43.24 26.11 9.80
N ARG A 185 -43.12 25.16 10.72
CA ARG A 185 -41.90 25.01 11.57
C ARG A 185 -40.65 24.68 10.76
N ILE A 186 -40.77 23.89 9.70
CA ILE A 186 -39.65 23.55 8.80
C ILE A 186 -39.22 24.79 8.00
N GLU A 187 -40.18 25.53 7.44
CA GLU A 187 -39.92 26.77 6.69
C GLU A 187 -39.30 27.84 7.59
N GLU A 188 -39.86 28.07 8.77
CA GLU A 188 -39.28 28.97 9.76
C GLU A 188 -37.84 28.58 10.10
N ARG A 189 -37.56 27.28 10.32
CA ARG A 189 -36.19 26.79 10.59
C ARG A 189 -35.25 27.02 9.40
N LYS A 190 -35.72 26.87 8.16
CA LYS A 190 -34.95 27.15 6.94
C LYS A 190 -34.61 28.64 6.79
N LEU A 191 -35.49 29.53 7.25
CA LEU A 191 -35.27 30.98 7.26
C LEU A 191 -34.37 31.45 8.42
N ARG A 192 -34.15 30.63 9.45
CA ARG A 192 -33.20 30.96 10.53
C ARG A 192 -31.75 30.83 10.07
N THR A 193 -30.87 31.52 10.79
CA THR A 193 -29.42 31.53 10.54
C THR A 193 -28.82 30.12 10.53
N GLN A 194 -27.77 29.91 9.73
CA GLN A 194 -27.11 28.59 9.62
C GLN A 194 -26.59 28.07 10.97
N ALA A 195 -26.20 28.95 11.90
CA ALA A 195 -25.79 28.56 13.24
C ALA A 195 -26.92 27.86 14.02
N PHE A 196 -28.17 28.33 13.86
CA PHE A 196 -29.35 27.73 14.46
C PHE A 196 -29.72 26.39 13.81
N GLN A 197 -29.60 26.29 12.48
CA GLN A 197 -29.90 25.04 11.76
C GLN A 197 -28.94 23.90 12.13
N ARG A 198 -27.69 24.24 12.48
CA ARG A 198 -26.64 23.29 12.83
C ARG A 198 -26.54 23.01 14.34
N ASN A 199 -27.45 23.55 15.14
CA ASN A 199 -27.47 23.41 16.61
C ASN A 199 -26.10 23.70 17.26
N LEU A 200 -25.39 24.72 16.78
CA LEU A 200 -24.12 25.11 17.40
C LEU A 200 -24.38 25.71 18.80
N PRO A 201 -23.46 25.51 19.76
CA PRO A 201 -23.56 26.10 21.09
C PRO A 201 -23.72 27.62 21.01
N ARG A 202 -24.71 28.17 21.73
CA ARG A 202 -24.88 29.61 21.82
C ARG A 202 -23.85 30.18 22.80
N PRO A 203 -23.20 31.31 22.48
CA PRO A 203 -22.24 31.92 23.39
C PRO A 203 -22.93 32.37 24.68
N ALA A 204 -22.33 32.06 25.84
CA ALA A 204 -22.91 32.34 27.15
C ALA A 204 -22.92 33.85 27.50
N LYS A 205 -21.99 34.63 26.94
CA LYS A 205 -21.93 36.09 27.08
C LYS A 205 -22.14 36.70 25.70
N LEU A 206 -23.30 37.33 25.48
CA LEU A 206 -23.55 38.13 24.28
C LEU A 206 -22.89 39.49 24.46
N ASN A 207 -22.23 40.00 23.42
CA ASN A 207 -21.70 41.35 23.43
C ASN A 207 -22.86 42.34 23.20
N GLU A 208 -23.26 43.08 24.23
CA GLU A 208 -24.42 44.01 24.18
C GLU A 208 -24.29 45.10 23.12
N GLN A 209 -23.09 45.36 22.60
CA GLN A 209 -22.88 46.28 21.50
C GLN A 209 -23.42 45.76 20.16
N CYS A 210 -23.72 44.47 20.01
CA CYS A 210 -24.29 43.91 18.78
C CYS A 210 -25.83 43.86 18.76
N THR A 211 -26.49 44.10 19.89
CA THR A 211 -27.96 44.08 20.01
C THR A 211 -28.58 45.48 20.03
N LYS A 212 -27.77 46.54 20.05
CA LYS A 212 -28.24 47.92 19.90
C LYS A 212 -28.74 48.11 18.46
N LYS A 213 -30.05 48.33 18.30
CA LYS A 213 -30.61 48.82 17.02
C LYS A 213 -29.96 50.18 16.77
N ALA A 214 -29.24 50.32 15.65
CA ALA A 214 -28.69 51.60 15.23
C ALA A 214 -29.85 52.59 15.03
N THR A 215 -29.97 53.58 15.91
CA THR A 215 -31.07 54.55 15.87
C THR A 215 -30.83 55.67 14.87
N ASN A 216 -29.62 55.80 14.30
CA ASN A 216 -29.31 56.79 13.26
C ASN A 216 -28.37 56.23 12.19
N LYS A 217 -28.64 56.57 10.93
CA LYS A 217 -27.94 56.08 9.72
C LYS A 217 -26.50 56.61 9.57
N ALA A 218 -26.02 57.41 10.52
CA ALA A 218 -24.73 58.12 10.43
C ALA A 218 -23.54 57.43 11.15
N ASP A 219 -23.78 56.40 11.98
CA ASP A 219 -22.70 55.71 12.73
C ASP A 219 -22.14 54.45 12.04
N MET A 220 -22.25 54.37 10.70
CA MET A 220 -21.66 53.26 9.94
C MET A 220 -20.17 53.46 9.59
N SER A 221 -19.53 54.58 9.99
CA SER A 221 -18.17 54.93 9.55
C SER A 221 -17.06 54.71 10.57
N VAL A 222 -17.31 54.23 11.80
CA VAL A 222 -16.26 54.01 12.80
C VAL A 222 -16.10 52.54 13.17
N ARG A 223 -15.69 51.71 12.20
CA ARG A 223 -15.01 50.41 12.47
C ARG A 223 -13.88 50.08 11.51
N THR A 224 -13.35 51.06 10.79
CA THR A 224 -12.03 50.95 10.14
C THR A 224 -10.99 51.70 10.98
N ARG A 225 -10.60 51.13 12.12
CA ARG A 225 -9.33 51.51 12.76
C ARG A 225 -8.47 50.26 12.85
N SER A 226 -7.66 50.13 11.81
CA SER A 226 -6.39 49.43 11.81
C SER A 226 -5.60 49.82 13.05
N GLU A 227 -5.45 48.89 13.98
CA GLU A 227 -4.35 48.92 14.93
C GLU A 227 -3.54 47.65 14.74
N GLN A 228 -2.37 47.88 14.16
CA GLN A 228 -1.24 46.99 14.13
C GLN A 228 -0.88 46.60 15.57
N ARG A 229 -1.51 45.55 16.10
CA ARG A 229 -0.94 44.81 17.23
C ARG A 229 -0.03 43.74 16.64
N LYS A 230 1.26 44.03 16.70
CA LYS A 230 2.37 43.11 16.52
C LYS A 230 2.22 41.97 17.54
N VAL A 231 1.50 40.91 17.17
CA VAL A 231 1.42 39.69 17.98
C VAL A 231 2.64 38.85 17.61
N GLN A 232 3.66 38.88 18.47
CA GLN A 232 4.63 37.79 18.54
C GLN A 232 3.84 36.48 18.69
N PRO A 233 4.14 35.42 17.92
CA PRO A 233 3.53 34.13 18.18
C PRO A 233 3.98 33.68 19.58
N PRO A 234 3.06 33.36 20.52
CA PRO A 234 3.48 32.67 21.72
C PRO A 234 4.05 31.32 21.29
N GLY A 235 5.34 31.12 21.56
CA GLY A 235 6.01 29.85 21.40
C GLY A 235 5.33 28.82 22.29
N HIS A 236 4.39 28.07 21.73
CA HIS A 236 3.92 26.85 22.34
C HIS A 236 4.99 25.79 22.13
N SER A 237 5.79 25.60 23.19
CA SER A 237 6.62 24.43 23.40
C SER A 237 5.82 23.17 23.08
N LEU A 238 6.29 22.41 22.10
CA LEU A 238 5.87 21.04 21.81
C LEU A 238 6.28 20.13 22.97
N ALA A 239 5.51 20.17 24.06
CA ALA A 239 5.54 19.17 25.11
C ALA A 239 4.26 18.34 25.00
N SER A 240 4.47 17.13 24.49
CA SER A 240 3.53 16.01 24.41
C SER A 240 2.58 15.90 25.60
N LYS A 241 1.30 16.16 25.36
CA LYS A 241 0.19 15.43 25.98
C LYS A 241 -0.80 15.11 24.88
N SER A 242 -0.76 13.86 24.40
CA SER A 242 -1.74 13.30 23.48
C SER A 242 -3.02 13.00 24.26
N ASP A 243 -3.67 14.04 24.76
CA ASP A 243 -5.07 13.96 25.15
C ASP A 243 -5.88 14.17 23.87
N GLY A 244 -6.67 13.14 23.55
CA GLY A 244 -7.34 12.98 22.27
C GLY A 244 -7.98 14.27 21.77
N SER A 245 -7.39 14.82 20.71
CA SER A 245 -8.10 15.69 19.79
C SER A 245 -9.44 15.02 19.48
N PRO A 246 -10.59 15.68 19.72
CA PRO A 246 -11.83 15.26 19.11
C PRO A 246 -11.71 15.61 17.63
N PHE A 247 -10.88 14.85 16.91
CA PHE A 247 -10.97 14.71 15.48
C PHE A 247 -12.44 14.43 15.23
N LEU A 248 -13.11 15.36 14.55
CA LEU A 248 -14.49 15.22 14.09
C LEU A 248 -14.63 13.81 13.54
N THR A 249 -15.20 12.93 14.36
CA THR A 249 -15.52 11.57 13.95
C THR A 249 -16.67 11.79 13.00
N VAL A 250 -16.32 11.91 11.71
CA VAL A 250 -17.28 11.95 10.62
C VAL A 250 -18.23 10.80 10.91
N PRO A 251 -19.55 11.05 11.02
CA PRO A 251 -20.48 10.02 11.46
C PRO A 251 -20.22 8.75 10.65
N SER A 252 -19.97 7.62 11.33
CA SER A 252 -19.62 6.32 10.74
C SER A 252 -20.53 5.90 9.56
N LYS A 253 -21.72 6.49 9.45
CA LYS A 253 -22.65 6.33 8.32
C LYS A 253 -22.18 7.00 7.02
N PHE A 254 -21.56 8.19 7.07
CA PHE A 254 -21.04 8.88 5.88
C PHE A 254 -19.79 8.19 5.31
N GLY A 255 -18.90 7.72 6.18
CA GLY A 255 -17.75 6.91 5.78
C GLY A 255 -18.16 5.61 5.08
N ARG A 256 -19.21 4.93 5.56
CA ARG A 256 -19.74 3.70 4.94
C ARG A 256 -20.37 3.93 3.57
N LEU A 257 -21.11 5.02 3.38
CA LEU A 257 -21.72 5.34 2.08
C LEU A 257 -20.67 5.78 1.06
N SER A 258 -19.67 6.57 1.48
CA SER A 258 -18.53 6.92 0.65
C SER A 258 -17.71 5.68 0.27
N ALA A 259 -17.35 4.83 1.24
CA ALA A 259 -16.62 3.59 1.01
C ALA A 259 -17.36 2.60 0.08
N ARG A 260 -18.69 2.53 0.18
CA ARG A 260 -19.49 1.70 -0.75
C ARG A 260 -19.48 2.27 -2.18
N LYS A 261 -19.50 3.59 -2.33
CA LYS A 261 -19.39 4.23 -3.65
C LYS A 261 -17.99 4.06 -4.23
N THR A 262 -16.93 4.29 -3.44
CA THR A 262 -15.55 4.07 -3.90
C THR A 262 -15.32 2.60 -4.25
N ALA A 263 -15.79 1.65 -3.44
CA ALA A 263 -15.67 0.22 -3.76
C ALA A 263 -16.40 -0.18 -5.05
N LYS A 264 -17.56 0.43 -5.35
CA LYS A 264 -18.26 0.22 -6.64
C LYS A 264 -17.44 0.79 -7.80
N MET A 265 -16.89 1.99 -7.66
CA MET A 265 -16.03 2.61 -8.67
C MET A 265 -14.74 1.81 -8.87
N GLU A 266 -14.10 1.35 -7.80
CA GLU A 266 -12.91 0.52 -7.83
C GLU A 266 -13.16 -0.81 -8.54
N LYS A 267 -14.30 -1.47 -8.30
CA LYS A 267 -14.68 -2.68 -9.04
C LYS A 267 -14.84 -2.41 -10.54
N GLN A 268 -15.50 -1.30 -10.90
CA GLN A 268 -15.65 -0.91 -12.30
C GLN A 268 -14.31 -0.58 -12.96
N LEU A 269 -13.44 0.14 -12.26
CA LEU A 269 -12.08 0.45 -12.70
C LEU A 269 -11.25 -0.83 -12.82
N LYS A 270 -11.38 -1.78 -11.89
CA LYS A 270 -10.64 -3.04 -11.93
C LYS A 270 -11.02 -3.91 -13.13
N VAL A 271 -12.28 -3.90 -13.54
CA VAL A 271 -12.70 -4.59 -14.77
C VAL A 271 -12.09 -3.92 -16.00
N LYS A 272 -12.15 -2.59 -16.09
CA LYS A 272 -11.62 -1.85 -17.25
C LYS A 272 -10.09 -1.82 -17.32
N LEU A 273 -9.42 -1.67 -16.18
CA LEU A 273 -7.98 -1.42 -16.08
C LEU A 273 -7.19 -2.67 -15.70
N GLY A 274 -7.83 -3.72 -15.18
CA GLY A 274 -7.14 -4.93 -14.71
C GLY A 274 -6.29 -5.59 -15.80
N GLU A 275 -6.85 -5.76 -16.99
CA GLU A 275 -6.11 -6.33 -18.13
C GLU A 275 -4.97 -5.43 -18.57
N TYR A 276 -5.19 -4.11 -18.69
CA TYR A 276 -4.13 -3.15 -19.00
C TYR A 276 -3.02 -3.17 -17.94
N THR A 277 -3.35 -3.30 -16.66
CA THR A 277 -2.34 -3.45 -15.60
C THR A 277 -1.55 -4.75 -15.72
N ASN A 278 -2.18 -5.85 -16.13
CA ASN A 278 -1.48 -7.12 -16.36
C ASN A 278 -0.52 -7.02 -17.56
N ILE A 279 -0.96 -6.39 -18.65
CA ILE A 279 -0.11 -6.13 -19.82
C ILE A 279 1.07 -5.22 -19.43
N ALA A 280 0.81 -4.14 -18.71
CA ALA A 280 1.85 -3.23 -18.22
C ALA A 280 2.86 -3.93 -17.32
N ASN A 281 2.40 -4.81 -16.42
CA ASN A 281 3.28 -5.62 -15.58
C ASN A 281 4.11 -6.62 -16.40
N GLY A 282 3.52 -7.24 -17.43
CA GLY A 282 4.23 -8.13 -18.35
C GLY A 282 5.31 -7.40 -19.16
N LEU A 283 5.00 -6.21 -19.67
CA LEU A 283 5.96 -5.37 -20.40
C LEU A 283 7.07 -4.86 -19.47
N THR A 284 6.73 -4.46 -18.25
CA THR A 284 7.73 -4.04 -17.24
C THR A 284 8.73 -5.17 -16.97
N LYS A 285 8.25 -6.42 -16.80
CA LYS A 285 9.14 -7.58 -16.60
C LYS A 285 10.07 -7.82 -17.79
N LYS A 286 9.52 -7.84 -19.01
CA LYS A 286 10.34 -8.00 -20.22
C LYS A 286 11.41 -6.91 -20.33
N LEU A 287 11.04 -5.67 -19.98
CA LEU A 287 11.96 -4.54 -20.01
C LEU A 287 13.06 -4.68 -18.95
N THR A 288 12.72 -5.12 -17.73
CA THR A 288 13.73 -5.36 -16.68
C THR A 288 14.67 -6.51 -17.04
N ASP A 289 14.15 -7.58 -17.65
CA ASP A 289 14.95 -8.74 -18.06
C ASP A 289 15.94 -8.32 -19.17
N LEU A 290 15.47 -7.62 -20.20
CA LEU A 290 16.33 -7.08 -21.27
C LEU A 290 17.35 -6.06 -20.75
N GLN A 291 16.99 -5.27 -19.74
CA GLN A 291 17.94 -4.36 -19.10
C GLN A 291 19.05 -5.14 -18.38
N SER A 292 18.71 -6.20 -17.66
CA SER A 292 19.69 -7.05 -16.97
C SER A 292 20.63 -7.75 -17.96
N GLU A 293 20.09 -8.28 -19.06
CA GLU A 293 20.86 -8.90 -20.14
C GLU A 293 21.81 -7.89 -20.79
N ARG A 294 21.31 -6.69 -21.11
CA ARG A 294 22.13 -5.60 -21.65
C ARG A 294 23.28 -5.23 -20.71
N THR A 295 23.04 -5.18 -19.40
CA THR A 295 24.12 -4.89 -18.45
C THR A 295 25.16 -6.00 -18.40
N SER A 296 24.75 -7.29 -18.43
CA SER A 296 25.67 -8.42 -18.50
C SER A 296 26.54 -8.37 -19.75
N LEU A 297 25.92 -8.20 -20.92
CA LEU A 297 26.63 -8.11 -22.20
C LEU A 297 27.57 -6.90 -22.25
N SER A 298 27.18 -5.76 -21.65
CA SER A 298 28.06 -4.60 -21.55
C SER A 298 29.29 -4.91 -20.70
N MET A 299 29.12 -5.58 -19.55
CA MET A 299 30.22 -6.01 -18.70
C MET A 299 31.14 -6.99 -19.43
N GLU A 300 30.57 -8.00 -20.09
CA GLU A 300 31.32 -8.97 -20.89
C GLU A 300 32.13 -8.28 -21.99
N LEU A 301 31.52 -7.37 -22.74
CA LEU A 301 32.20 -6.61 -23.79
C LEU A 301 33.39 -5.82 -23.24
N ASP A 302 33.23 -5.12 -22.12
CA ASP A 302 34.31 -4.36 -21.50
C ASP A 302 35.41 -5.27 -20.96
N THR A 303 35.05 -6.43 -20.39
CA THR A 303 36.04 -7.44 -20.00
C THR A 303 36.81 -7.97 -21.19
N PHE A 304 36.16 -8.30 -22.30
CA PHE A 304 36.81 -8.78 -23.51
C PHE A 304 37.71 -7.74 -24.17
N LYS A 305 37.32 -6.45 -24.16
CA LYS A 305 38.20 -5.35 -24.59
C LYS A 305 39.48 -5.32 -23.76
N ASN A 306 39.35 -5.38 -22.43
CA ASN A 306 40.50 -5.38 -21.54
C ASN A 306 41.38 -6.62 -21.74
N LEU A 307 40.77 -7.80 -21.86
CA LEU A 307 41.47 -9.06 -22.14
C LEU A 307 42.21 -8.99 -23.48
N ALA A 308 41.63 -8.41 -24.53
CA ALA A 308 42.28 -8.26 -25.83
C ALA A 308 43.53 -7.38 -25.74
N VAL A 309 43.49 -6.27 -25.01
CA VAL A 309 44.66 -5.41 -24.76
C VAL A 309 45.76 -6.18 -24.02
N HIS A 310 45.40 -6.93 -22.98
CA HIS A 310 46.34 -7.75 -22.22
C HIS A 310 46.94 -8.88 -23.06
N ALA A 311 46.13 -9.55 -23.87
CA ALA A 311 46.56 -10.61 -24.78
C ALA A 311 47.57 -10.08 -25.79
N ASN A 312 47.27 -8.96 -26.46
CA ASN A 312 48.18 -8.31 -27.41
C ASN A 312 49.52 -7.92 -26.75
N LYS A 313 49.48 -7.36 -25.54
CA LYS A 313 50.70 -7.02 -24.79
C LYS A 313 51.52 -8.26 -24.40
N SER A 314 50.85 -9.35 -24.02
CA SER A 314 51.50 -10.64 -23.69
C SER A 314 52.14 -11.29 -24.92
N ILE A 315 51.45 -11.27 -26.06
CA ILE A 315 51.94 -11.77 -27.35
C ILE A 315 53.19 -11.00 -27.76
N ALA A 316 53.14 -9.65 -27.75
CA ALA A 316 54.29 -8.81 -28.13
C ALA A 316 55.54 -9.11 -27.28
N LYS A 317 55.38 -9.25 -25.95
CA LYS A 317 56.49 -9.62 -25.06
C LYS A 317 57.06 -10.99 -25.38
N ARG A 318 56.20 -11.97 -25.67
CA ARG A 318 56.61 -13.34 -25.99
C ARG A 318 57.37 -13.40 -27.31
N VAL A 319 56.84 -12.74 -28.34
CA VAL A 319 57.50 -12.63 -29.65
C VAL A 319 58.87 -11.98 -29.48
N HIS A 320 58.96 -10.84 -28.81
CA HIS A 320 60.24 -10.15 -28.58
C HIS A 320 61.26 -11.04 -27.86
N LYS A 321 60.84 -11.76 -26.80
CA LYS A 321 61.71 -12.71 -26.09
C LYS A 321 62.24 -13.81 -27.02
N LEU A 322 61.35 -14.42 -27.81
CA LEU A 322 61.73 -15.46 -28.75
C LEU A 322 62.67 -14.94 -29.85
N THR A 323 62.43 -13.73 -30.36
CA THR A 323 63.32 -13.08 -31.34
C THR A 323 64.73 -12.91 -30.76
N LEU A 324 64.86 -12.40 -29.53
CA LEU A 324 66.17 -12.27 -28.87
C LEU A 324 66.85 -13.63 -28.65
N ASP A 325 66.09 -14.66 -28.29
CA ASP A 325 66.65 -15.99 -28.07
C ASP A 325 67.12 -16.62 -29.40
N ILE A 326 66.38 -16.41 -30.49
CA ILE A 326 66.76 -16.84 -31.85
C ILE A 326 68.02 -16.10 -32.33
N GLU A 327 68.10 -14.78 -32.12
CA GLU A 327 69.29 -13.99 -32.48
C GLU A 327 70.55 -14.50 -31.78
N LYS A 328 70.46 -14.79 -30.48
CA LYS A 328 71.57 -15.39 -29.72
C LYS A 328 71.99 -16.76 -30.26
N GLN A 329 71.03 -17.58 -30.68
CA GLN A 329 71.31 -18.88 -31.29
C GLN A 329 72.03 -18.71 -32.64
N HIS A 330 71.55 -17.80 -33.49
CA HIS A 330 72.21 -17.49 -34.77
C HIS A 330 73.63 -16.94 -34.60
N GLU A 331 73.87 -16.08 -33.60
CA GLU A 331 75.23 -15.62 -33.30
C GLU A 331 76.15 -16.75 -32.88
N ARG A 332 75.65 -17.67 -32.04
CA ARG A 332 76.41 -18.85 -31.59
C ARG A 332 76.73 -19.77 -32.76
N GLU A 333 75.75 -20.05 -33.62
CA GLU A 333 75.92 -20.84 -34.84
C GLU A 333 76.96 -20.19 -35.77
N ARG A 334 76.83 -18.89 -36.04
CA ARG A 334 77.78 -18.13 -36.87
C ARG A 334 79.21 -18.20 -36.31
N LYS A 335 79.38 -18.09 -34.99
CA LYS A 335 80.70 -18.25 -34.33
C LYS A 335 81.26 -19.65 -34.50
N LEU A 336 80.44 -20.69 -34.38
CA LEU A 336 80.86 -22.09 -34.57
C LEU A 336 81.22 -22.39 -36.02
N GLN A 337 80.42 -21.94 -36.98
CA GLN A 337 80.71 -22.09 -38.42
C GLN A 337 82.02 -21.40 -38.81
N LYS A 338 82.29 -20.18 -38.30
CA LYS A 338 83.58 -19.50 -38.50
C LYS A 338 84.76 -20.32 -37.98
N LYS A 339 84.65 -20.89 -36.77
CA LYS A 339 85.68 -21.76 -36.19
C LYS A 339 85.91 -23.01 -37.04
N TYR A 340 84.83 -23.64 -37.50
CA TYR A 340 84.91 -24.81 -38.37
C TYR A 340 85.57 -24.48 -39.71
N GLY A 341 85.22 -23.36 -40.34
CA GLY A 341 85.86 -22.90 -41.58
C GLY A 341 87.36 -22.63 -41.40
N ALA A 342 87.77 -22.04 -40.27
CA ALA A 342 89.19 -21.86 -39.95
C ALA A 342 89.93 -23.19 -39.79
N LEU A 343 89.32 -24.17 -39.12
CA LEU A 343 89.88 -25.53 -38.99
C LEU A 343 90.01 -26.23 -40.35
N GLN A 344 89.00 -26.15 -41.21
CA GLN A 344 89.09 -26.70 -42.57
C GLN A 344 90.21 -26.03 -43.39
N TYR A 345 90.35 -24.71 -43.29
CA TYR A 345 91.44 -24.00 -43.95
C TYR A 345 92.81 -24.48 -43.49
N THR A 346 93.00 -24.70 -42.18
CA THR A 346 94.27 -25.25 -41.67
C THR A 346 94.55 -26.66 -42.16
N ILE A 347 93.52 -27.53 -42.21
CA ILE A 347 93.68 -28.92 -42.69
C ILE A 347 94.03 -28.93 -44.18
N CYS A 348 93.42 -28.11 -45.03
CA CYS A 348 93.74 -28.06 -46.46
C CYS A 348 95.11 -27.45 -46.78
N LYS A 349 95.73 -26.71 -45.85
CA LYS A 349 97.04 -26.08 -46.02
C LYS A 349 98.20 -26.94 -45.50
N SER A 350 97.87 -27.96 -44.70
CA SER A 350 98.76 -29.01 -44.21
C SER A 350 98.89 -30.08 -45.28
#